data_AF-A0A7C4AAN0-F1
#
_entry.id   AF-A0A7C4AAN0-F1
#
_cell.length_a   1.000
_cell.length_b   1.000
_cell.length_c   1.000
_cell.angle_alpha   90.00
_cell.angle_beta   90.00
_cell.angle_gamma   90.00
#
_symmetry.space_group_name_H-M   'P 1'
#
loop_
_entity.id
_entity.type
_entity.pdbx_description
1 polymer ?
#
loop_
_entity_poly.entity_id
_entity_poly.type
_entity_poly.pdbx_seq_one_letter_code
_entity_poly.pdbx_strand_id
1 'polypeptide(L)' 'PETRHVRGTMFCDIGLTVDPRTNRLVICSAIDNLCRGASGQALACANLMLKLPVDTGLNLAALMP' A
#
# COMPACT_ATOMS: atom_id res chain seq x y z
N PRO A 1 1.06 11.73 -0.71
CA PRO A 1 1.12 10.43 0.01
C PRO A 1 2.30 10.46 0.98
N GLU A 2 2.15 9.91 2.18
CA GLU A 2 3.20 9.89 3.21
C GLU A 2 3.36 8.47 3.76
N THR A 3 4.61 8.04 3.96
CA THR A 3 4.91 6.68 4.42
C THR A 3 4.40 6.40 5.83
N ARG A 4 4.23 7.43 6.69
CA ARG A 4 3.69 7.24 8.04
C ARG A 4 2.24 6.76 8.01
N HIS A 5 1.43 7.25 7.08
CA HIS A 5 -0.02 6.98 7.02
C HIS A 5 -0.36 5.56 6.56
N VAL A 6 0.61 4.84 6.00
CA VAL A 6 0.43 3.45 5.53
C VAL A 6 1.12 2.43 6.41
N ARG A 7 1.83 2.87 7.46
CA ARG A 7 2.61 1.99 8.36
C ARG A 7 1.73 0.93 9.01
N GLY A 8 2.15 -0.33 8.92
CA GLY A 8 1.45 -1.50 9.44
C GLY A 8 0.26 -1.96 8.60
N THR A 9 -0.06 -1.27 7.50
CA THR A 9 -1.25 -1.56 6.68
C THR A 9 -0.91 -2.24 5.36
N MET A 10 -1.97 -2.77 4.73
CA MET A 10 -1.93 -3.23 3.35
C MET A 10 -2.25 -2.14 2.32
N PHE A 11 -2.29 -0.86 2.69
CA PHE A 11 -2.60 0.22 1.77
C PHE A 11 -1.39 0.61 0.89
N CYS A 12 -1.72 1.15 -0.29
CA CYS A 12 -0.81 1.82 -1.19
C CYS A 12 -1.44 3.16 -1.56
N ASP A 13 -0.98 4.23 -0.93
CA ASP A 13 -1.49 5.56 -1.18
C ASP A 13 -0.80 6.13 -2.42
N ILE A 14 -1.58 6.56 -3.41
CA ILE A 14 -1.07 7.07 -4.69
C ILE A 14 -1.48 8.53 -4.84
N GLY A 15 -0.49 9.40 -5.10
CA GLY A 15 -0.70 10.82 -5.40
C GLY A 15 -0.14 11.17 -6.78
N LEU A 16 -0.82 12.08 -7.46
CA LEU A 16 -0.48 12.53 -8.80
C LEU A 16 -0.32 14.05 -8.81
N THR A 17 0.69 14.54 -9.52
CA THR A 17 0.89 15.97 -9.78
C THR A 17 1.36 16.15 -11.21
N VAL A 18 0.74 17.07 -11.94
CA VAL A 18 1.15 17.46 -13.29
C VAL A 18 1.96 18.74 -13.18
N ASP A 19 3.17 18.76 -13.74
CA ASP A 19 3.92 19.98 -14.00
C ASP A 19 3.54 20.50 -15.40
N PRO A 20 2.73 21.57 -15.49
CA PRO A 20 2.28 22.10 -16.78
C PRO A 20 3.41 22.76 -17.58
N ARG A 21 4.50 23.16 -16.92
CA ARG A 21 5.62 23.86 -17.57
C ARG A 21 6.48 22.92 -18.40
N THR A 22 6.56 21.66 -17.99
CA THR A 22 7.34 20.61 -18.65
C THR A 22 6.49 19.51 -19.27
N ASN A 23 5.16 19.58 -19.12
CA ASN A 23 4.21 18.54 -19.49
C ASN A 23 4.58 17.16 -18.89
N ARG A 24 5.02 17.17 -17.62
CA ARG A 24 5.44 15.95 -16.90
C ARG A 24 4.40 15.57 -15.86
N LEU A 25 4.03 14.31 -15.83
CA LEU A 25 3.26 13.72 -14.75
C LEU A 25 4.22 13.11 -13.72
N VAL A 26 4.13 13.57 -12.48
CA VAL A 26 4.83 13.00 -11.32
C VAL A 26 3.82 12.15 -10.55
N ILE A 27 4.16 10.88 -10.38
CA ILE A 27 3.37 9.91 -9.60
C ILE A 27 4.20 9.50 -8.40
N CYS A 28 3.63 9.65 -7.20
CA CYS A 28 4.24 9.19 -5.96
C CYS A 28 3.35 8.12 -5.33
N SER A 29 3.94 7.03 -4.86
CA SER A 29 3.26 6.03 -4.04
C SER A 29 3.94 5.87 -2.69
N ALA A 30 3.15 5.54 -1.66
CA ALA A 30 3.65 5.20 -0.33
C ALA A 30 3.06 3.85 0.10
N ILE A 31 3.95 2.96 0.55
CA ILE A 31 3.61 1.66 1.15
C ILE A 31 4.39 1.46 2.43
N ASP A 32 3.88 0.62 3.34
CA ASP A 32 4.74 -0.03 4.33
C ASP A 32 5.54 -1.14 3.63
N ASN A 33 6.87 -1.05 3.67
CA ASN A 33 7.76 -1.98 2.99
C ASN A 33 7.80 -3.38 3.64
N LEU A 34 7.45 -3.50 4.93
CA LEU A 34 7.38 -4.79 5.63
C LEU A 34 6.01 -5.43 5.50
N CYS A 35 4.93 -4.65 5.48
CA CYS A 35 3.57 -5.15 5.31
C CYS A 35 3.22 -5.31 3.82
N ARG A 36 2.74 -4.24 3.15
CA ARG A 36 2.38 -4.28 1.72
C ARG A 36 3.57 -4.59 0.81
N GLY A 37 4.80 -4.24 1.21
CA GLY A 37 6.01 -4.54 0.45
C GLY A 37 6.57 -5.96 0.64
N ALA A 38 6.11 -6.71 1.66
CA ALA A 38 6.65 -8.04 1.94
C ALA A 38 5.61 -9.00 2.55
N SER A 39 5.55 -9.14 3.88
CA SER A 39 4.83 -10.23 4.54
C SER A 39 3.32 -10.18 4.34
N GLY A 40 2.72 -8.99 4.36
CA GLY A 40 1.30 -8.79 4.09
C GLY A 40 0.93 -9.15 2.66
N GLN A 41 1.78 -8.82 1.68
CA GLN A 41 1.59 -9.22 0.28
C GLN A 41 1.73 -10.73 0.08
N ALA A 42 2.69 -11.36 0.77
CA ALA A 42 2.82 -12.82 0.77
C ALA A 42 1.57 -13.51 1.34
N LEU A 43 1.01 -12.99 2.44
CA LEU A 43 -0.21 -13.50 3.02
C LEU A 43 -1.42 -13.29 2.09
N ALA A 44 -1.53 -12.15 1.43
CA ALA A 44 -2.57 -11.91 0.43
C ALA A 44 -2.51 -12.93 -0.72
N CYS A 45 -1.30 -13.23 -1.21
CA CYS A 45 -1.09 -14.28 -2.22
C CYS A 45 -1.49 -15.66 -1.68
N ALA A 46 -1.09 -15.99 -0.44
CA ALA A 46 -1.47 -17.25 0.20
C ALA A 46 -2.99 -17.38 0.38
N ASN A 47 -3.67 -16.30 0.79
CA ASN A 47 -5.14 -16.24 0.89
C ASN A 47 -5.79 -16.60 -0.45
N LEU A 48 -5.33 -15.99 -1.55
CA LEU A 48 -5.82 -16.31 -2.89
C LEU A 48 -5.59 -17.78 -3.28
N MET A 49 -4.39 -18.32 -3.02
CA MET A 49 -4.06 -19.72 -3.29
C MET A 49 -4.94 -20.70 -2.50
N LEU A 50 -5.30 -20.33 -1.27
CA LEU A 50 -6.15 -21.11 -0.38
C LEU A 50 -7.65 -20.84 -0.59
N LYS A 51 -8.03 -20.04 -1.59
CA LYS A 51 -9.42 -19.62 -1.87
C LYS A 51 -10.09 -18.92 -0.67
N LEU A 52 -9.30 -18.22 0.12
CA LEU A 52 -9.78 -17.33 1.18
C LEU A 52 -10.01 -15.92 0.62
N PRO A 53 -10.84 -15.09 1.28
CA PRO A 53 -10.87 -13.65 0.99
C PRO A 53 -9.46 -13.05 1.08
N VAL A 54 -9.08 -12.25 0.08
CA VAL A 54 -7.71 -11.73 -0.07
C VAL A 54 -7.23 -10.93 1.14
N ASP A 55 -8.15 -10.26 1.83
CA ASP A 55 -7.95 -9.39 2.98
C ASP A 55 -8.00 -10.12 4.34
N THR A 56 -8.16 -11.44 4.34
CA THR A 56 -8.18 -12.25 5.56
C THR A 56 -6.90 -12.01 6.38
N GLY A 57 -7.06 -11.50 7.60
CA GLY A 57 -5.93 -11.21 8.51
C GLY A 57 -5.15 -9.92 8.18
N LEU A 58 -5.62 -9.09 7.26
CA LEU A 58 -4.87 -7.94 6.73
C LEU A 58 -5.55 -6.57 6.96
N ASN A 59 -6.69 -6.54 7.65
CA ASN A 59 -7.52 -5.34 7.85
C ASN A 59 -7.08 -4.45 9.04
N LEU A 60 -5.78 -4.37 9.30
CA LEU A 60 -5.23 -3.47 10.31
C LEU A 60 -5.24 -2.03 9.81
N ALA A 61 -5.78 -1.13 10.65
CA ALA A 61 -5.63 0.30 10.47
C ALA A 61 -4.17 0.74 10.69
N ALA A 62 -3.81 1.90 10.15
CA ALA A 62 -2.45 2.40 10.24
C ALA A 62 -2.00 2.67 11.68
N LEU A 63 -0.74 2.36 11.97
CA LEU A 63 -0.13 2.63 13.25
C LEU A 63 0.28 4.11 13.34
N MET A 64 -0.48 4.82 14.17
CA MET A 64 -0.51 6.27 14.35
C MET A 64 0.06 6.65 15.74
N PRO A 65 0.44 7.91 15.99
CA PRO A 65 -0.47 8.94 16.48
C PRO A 65 -1.29 9.53 15.34
#